data_AF-A0A1W6ZUF4-F1
#
_entry.id   AF-A0A1W6ZUF4-F1
#
_cell.length_a   1.000
_cell.length_b   1.000
_cell.length_c   1.000
_cell.angle_alpha   90.00
_cell.angle_beta   90.00
_cell.angle_gamma   90.00
#
_symmetry.space_group_name_H-M   'P 1'
#
loop_
_entity.id
_entity.type
_entity.pdbx_description
1 polymer ?
#
loop_
_entity_poly.entity_id
_entity_poly.type
_entity_poly.pdbx_seq_one_letter_code
_entity_poly.pdbx_strand_id
1 'polypeptide(L)'
;MALSDHIKPEPNPPLTRERVILAREMYAEGFAVARIMAQCLMSLGTLYACLDGVPFGADGEQWPPLPRRRQTLHQKRRALKADAVSLANRLTRTAERQVRDIEMRLSARTIAPVDRERDVRMLAQLARTLRDLRLLGAADAAGAARKAQDEPKRDIAELRASVARKLEAIIAQRDNRQT
;
A
#
# COMPACT_ATOMS: atom_id res chain seq x y z
N MET A 1 -19.25 15.62 17.59
CA MET A 1 -18.88 14.53 16.66
C MET A 1 -18.57 13.31 17.50
N ALA A 2 -19.50 12.36 17.57
CA ALA A 2 -19.32 11.12 18.30
C ALA A 2 -18.29 10.26 17.55
N LEU A 3 -17.23 9.87 18.26
CA LEU A 3 -16.29 8.87 17.76
C LEU A 3 -17.06 7.57 17.64
N SER A 4 -17.06 6.99 16.45
CA SER A 4 -17.63 5.69 16.20
C SER A 4 -17.11 4.69 17.23
N ASP A 5 -18.02 4.15 18.05
CA ASP A 5 -17.84 2.97 18.89
C ASP A 5 -17.69 1.72 17.99
N HIS A 6 -16.66 1.72 17.14
CA HIS A 6 -16.41 0.70 16.14
C HIS A 6 -15.92 -0.58 16.81
N ILE A 7 -16.84 -1.55 16.86
CA ILE A 7 -16.59 -3.00 16.90
C ILE A 7 -15.66 -3.38 18.05
N LYS A 8 -16.22 -3.57 19.24
CA LYS A 8 -15.56 -4.43 20.24
C LYS A 8 -15.43 -5.80 19.57
N PRO A 9 -14.22 -6.31 19.27
CA PRO A 9 -14.10 -7.66 18.75
C PRO A 9 -14.80 -8.57 19.76
N GLU A 10 -15.72 -9.40 19.28
CA GLU A 10 -16.36 -10.41 20.12
C GLU A 10 -15.27 -11.11 20.94
N PRO A 11 -15.50 -11.34 22.25
CA PRO A 11 -14.49 -11.97 23.08
C PRO A 11 -14.08 -13.29 22.42
N ASN A 12 -12.79 -13.41 22.09
CA ASN A 12 -12.29 -14.58 21.38
C ASN A 12 -12.75 -15.84 22.14
N PRO A 13 -13.34 -16.82 21.44
CA PRO A 13 -13.78 -18.05 22.08
C PRO A 13 -12.60 -18.72 22.80
N PRO A 14 -12.85 -19.46 23.89
CA PRO A 14 -11.79 -20.07 24.69
C PRO A 14 -10.85 -20.89 23.80
N LEU A 15 -9.55 -20.75 24.06
CA LEU A 15 -8.51 -21.37 23.26
C LEU A 15 -8.50 -22.88 23.51
N THR A 16 -8.93 -23.66 22.52
CA THR A 16 -8.93 -25.13 22.59
C THR A 16 -7.63 -25.70 22.02
N ARG A 17 -7.27 -26.90 22.47
CA ARG A 17 -6.08 -27.64 22.01
C ARG A 17 -6.06 -27.81 20.49
N GLU A 18 -7.19 -28.22 19.91
CA GLU A 18 -7.35 -28.42 18.46
C GLU A 18 -7.04 -27.17 17.65
N ARG A 19 -7.45 -25.99 18.13
CA ARG A 19 -7.20 -24.71 17.47
C ARG A 19 -5.72 -24.34 17.47
N VAL A 20 -5.00 -24.70 18.53
CA VAL A 20 -3.56 -24.45 18.60
C VAL A 20 -2.79 -25.40 17.69
N ILE A 21 -3.18 -26.68 17.62
CA ILE A 21 -2.60 -27.64 16.67
C ILE A 21 -2.78 -27.12 15.24
N LEU A 22 -4.02 -26.78 14.86
CA LEU A 22 -4.32 -26.24 13.53
C LEU A 22 -3.54 -24.95 13.23
N ALA A 23 -3.47 -24.02 14.19
CA ALA A 23 -2.72 -22.78 14.00
C ALA A 23 -1.22 -23.04 13.79
N ARG A 24 -0.65 -24.01 14.51
CA ARG A 24 0.76 -24.40 14.39
C ARG A 24 1.06 -25.13 13.09
N GLU A 25 0.15 -25.99 12.60
CA GLU A 25 0.24 -26.63 11.28
C GLU A 25 0.19 -25.61 10.15
N MET A 26 -0.80 -24.70 10.19
CA MET A 26 -0.88 -23.62 9.19
C MET A 26 0.37 -22.70 9.22
N TYR A 27 0.94 -22.51 10.42
CA TYR A 27 2.21 -21.80 10.64
C TYR A 27 3.46 -22.64 10.32
N ALA A 28 3.37 -23.94 10.09
CA ALA A 28 4.44 -24.71 9.48
C ALA A 28 4.34 -24.62 7.96
N GLU A 29 3.13 -24.74 7.41
CA GLU A 29 2.86 -24.86 5.96
C GLU A 29 3.08 -23.60 5.12
N GLY A 30 2.82 -22.41 5.68
CA GLY A 30 3.18 -21.15 4.98
C GLY A 30 2.10 -20.11 4.97
N PHE A 31 0.95 -20.37 5.60
CA PHE A 31 -0.19 -19.47 5.51
C PHE A 31 0.10 -18.09 6.12
N ALA A 32 -0.55 -17.08 5.53
CA ALA A 32 -0.49 -15.72 6.02
C ALA A 32 -1.08 -15.63 7.43
N VAL A 33 -0.41 -14.88 8.33
CA VAL A 33 -0.82 -14.74 9.74
C VAL A 33 -2.27 -14.26 9.87
N ALA A 34 -2.71 -13.33 9.02
CA ALA A 34 -4.10 -12.86 9.01
C ALA A 34 -5.11 -13.99 8.72
N ARG A 35 -4.77 -14.93 7.83
CA ARG A 35 -5.61 -16.10 7.52
C ARG A 35 -5.65 -17.08 8.68
N ILE A 36 -4.51 -17.32 9.33
CA ILE A 36 -4.42 -18.19 10.51
C ILE A 36 -5.29 -17.63 11.64
N MET A 37 -5.18 -16.32 11.91
CA MET A 37 -5.99 -15.65 12.93
C MET A 37 -7.49 -15.72 12.64
N ALA A 38 -7.89 -15.50 11.38
CA ALA A 38 -9.29 -15.59 10.98
C ALA A 38 -9.83 -17.01 11.10
N GLN A 39 -9.08 -18.01 10.65
CA GLN A 39 -9.50 -19.42 10.68
C GLN A 39 -9.56 -19.97 12.10
N CYS A 40 -8.58 -19.60 12.94
CA CYS A 40 -8.43 -20.15 14.28
C CYS A 40 -9.01 -19.22 15.35
N LEU A 41 -9.69 -18.13 14.98
CA LEU A 41 -10.39 -17.15 15.85
C LEU A 41 -9.58 -16.66 17.06
N MET A 42 -8.28 -16.40 16.86
CA MET A 42 -7.38 -16.02 17.95
C MET A 42 -6.70 -14.67 17.69
N SER A 43 -6.35 -13.97 18.75
CA SER A 43 -5.59 -12.72 18.66
C SER A 43 -4.16 -12.98 18.19
N LEU A 44 -3.52 -11.94 17.65
CA LEU A 44 -2.12 -12.01 17.22
C LEU A 44 -1.18 -12.39 18.39
N GLY A 45 -1.43 -11.82 19.57
CA GLY A 45 -0.65 -12.12 20.77
C GLY A 45 -0.81 -13.57 21.20
N THR A 46 -2.05 -14.08 21.18
CA THR A 46 -2.36 -15.48 21.49
C THR A 46 -1.66 -16.43 20.52
N LEU A 47 -1.69 -16.14 19.22
CA LEU A 47 -1.00 -16.93 18.22
C LEU A 47 0.51 -17.01 18.51
N TYR A 48 1.18 -15.88 18.73
CA TYR A 48 2.61 -15.90 19.01
C TYR A 48 2.96 -16.58 20.33
N ALA A 49 2.15 -16.41 21.38
CA ALA A 49 2.32 -17.14 22.64
C ALA A 49 2.28 -18.67 22.41
N CYS A 50 1.33 -19.15 21.59
CA CYS A 50 1.23 -20.57 21.23
C CYS A 50 2.42 -21.06 20.40
N LEU A 51 2.98 -20.20 19.54
CA LEU A 51 4.15 -20.52 18.74
C LEU A 51 5.43 -20.55 19.58
N ASP A 52 5.57 -19.65 20.56
CA ASP A 52 6.71 -19.59 21.48
C ASP A 52 6.67 -20.70 22.53
N GLY A 53 5.60 -21.49 22.59
CA GLY A 53 5.45 -22.58 23.56
C GLY A 53 5.02 -22.11 24.95
N VAL A 54 4.37 -20.96 25.06
CA VAL A 54 3.78 -20.50 26.33
C VAL A 54 2.63 -21.45 26.70
N PRO A 55 2.54 -21.92 27.96
CA PRO A 55 1.45 -22.79 28.39
C PRO A 55 0.11 -22.08 28.23
N PHE A 56 -0.89 -22.78 27.71
CA PHE A 56 -2.23 -22.25 27.52
C PHE A 56 -3.31 -23.27 27.92
N GLY A 57 -4.51 -22.79 28.26
CA GLY A 57 -5.61 -23.62 28.75
C GLY A 57 -5.50 -23.94 30.26
N ALA A 58 -6.52 -24.61 30.80
CA ALA A 58 -6.55 -25.01 32.21
C ALA A 58 -5.48 -26.07 32.55
N ASP A 59 -5.07 -26.85 31.55
CA ASP A 59 -4.16 -27.97 31.71
C ASP A 59 -2.67 -27.57 31.63
N GLY A 60 -2.37 -26.31 31.28
CA GLY A 60 -1.00 -25.78 31.23
C GLY A 60 -0.09 -26.50 30.22
N GLU A 61 -0.64 -27.10 29.16
CA GLU A 61 0.12 -27.89 28.19
C GLU A 61 1.18 -27.04 27.49
N GLN A 62 2.45 -27.43 27.62
CA GLN A 62 3.58 -26.74 27.02
C GLN A 62 3.97 -27.41 25.71
N TRP A 63 4.03 -26.62 24.63
CA TRP A 63 4.40 -27.09 23.31
C TRP A 63 5.83 -26.63 22.96
N PRO A 64 6.60 -27.38 22.15
CA PRO A 64 7.92 -26.94 21.73
C PRO A 64 7.83 -25.63 20.95
N PRO A 65 8.75 -24.67 21.14
CA PRO A 65 8.72 -23.42 20.40
C PRO A 65 8.95 -23.66 18.91
N LEU A 66 8.12 -23.03 18.07
CA LEU A 66 8.31 -22.98 16.62
C LEU A 66 9.17 -21.76 16.24
N PRO A 67 10.10 -21.90 15.28
CA PRO A 67 10.90 -20.77 14.83
C PRO A 67 9.99 -19.69 14.23
N ARG A 68 10.08 -18.46 14.75
CA ARG A 68 9.32 -17.34 14.21
C ARG A 68 9.76 -17.04 12.78
N ARG A 69 8.77 -16.96 11.88
CA ARG A 69 8.87 -16.42 10.53
C ARG A 69 9.17 -14.92 10.61
N ARG A 70 10.40 -14.54 10.90
CA ARG A 70 10.88 -13.16 10.83
C ARG A 70 12.27 -13.20 10.19
N GLN A 71 12.62 -12.35 9.24
CA GLN A 71 12.01 -11.12 8.77
C GLN A 71 11.93 -11.17 7.25
N THR A 72 11.10 -10.32 6.67
CA THR A 72 11.11 -9.98 5.26
C THR A 72 12.53 -9.66 4.77
N LEU A 73 13.29 -10.69 4.36
CA LEU A 73 14.57 -10.56 3.67
C LEU A 73 14.43 -9.65 2.45
N HIS A 74 13.23 -9.59 1.89
CA HIS A 74 12.88 -8.68 0.83
C HIS A 74 11.42 -8.28 0.94
N GLN A 75 11.06 -7.45 1.94
CA GLN A 75 10.19 -6.35 1.54
C GLN A 75 11.11 -5.48 0.70
N LYS A 76 11.28 -5.87 -0.57
CA LYS A 76 11.63 -4.94 -1.62
C LYS A 76 10.56 -3.88 -1.43
N ARG A 77 10.88 -2.83 -0.67
CA ARG A 77 10.44 -1.50 -1.04
C ARG A 77 10.77 -1.50 -2.51
N ARG A 78 9.76 -1.70 -3.37
CA ARG A 78 9.91 -1.42 -4.79
C ARG A 78 10.69 -0.14 -4.75
N ALA A 79 11.94 -0.15 -5.24
CA ALA A 79 12.70 1.07 -5.36
C ALA A 79 11.67 2.01 -5.95
N LEU A 80 11.31 3.06 -5.20
CA LEU A 80 10.39 4.03 -5.73
C LEU A 80 11.12 4.45 -6.99
N LYS A 81 10.69 3.92 -8.14
CA LYS A 81 10.62 4.71 -9.35
C LYS A 81 9.70 5.81 -8.87
N ALA A 82 10.31 6.79 -8.21
CA ALA A 82 9.67 7.98 -7.74
C ALA A 82 9.27 8.57 -9.07
N ASP A 83 8.05 8.24 -9.47
CA ASP A 83 7.44 8.81 -10.63
C ASP A 83 7.69 10.30 -10.51
N ALA A 84 8.14 10.95 -11.59
CA ALA A 84 8.42 12.38 -11.56
C ALA A 84 7.22 13.13 -10.97
N VAL A 85 6.00 12.63 -11.23
CA VAL A 85 4.73 13.03 -10.62
C VAL A 85 4.71 12.89 -9.09
N SER A 86 5.16 11.77 -8.53
CA SER A 86 5.23 11.54 -7.08
C SER A 86 6.27 12.43 -6.39
N LEU A 87 7.41 12.69 -7.03
CA LEU A 87 8.39 13.64 -6.53
C LEU A 87 7.85 15.07 -6.58
N ALA A 88 7.28 15.49 -7.71
CA ALA A 88 6.66 16.80 -7.87
C ALA A 88 5.58 17.04 -6.81
N ASN A 89 4.65 16.09 -6.63
CA ASN A 89 3.60 16.19 -5.60
C ASN A 89 4.14 16.35 -4.18
N ARG A 90 5.23 15.65 -3.84
CA ARG A 90 5.86 15.79 -2.52
C ARG A 90 6.50 17.17 -2.35
N LEU A 91 7.25 17.63 -3.36
CA LEU A 91 7.87 18.95 -3.34
C LEU A 91 6.83 20.07 -3.25
N THR A 92 5.71 19.97 -3.99
CA THR A 92 4.61 20.92 -3.92
C THR A 92 4.01 20.99 -2.52
N ARG A 93 3.72 19.85 -1.89
CA ARG A 93 3.19 19.82 -0.51
C ARG A 93 4.16 20.42 0.51
N THR A 94 5.46 20.16 0.35
CA THR A 94 6.49 20.76 1.20
C THR A 94 6.55 22.27 1.01
N ALA A 95 6.51 22.75 -0.23
CA ALA A 95 6.50 24.17 -0.54
C ALA A 95 5.25 24.88 0.03
N GLU A 96 4.06 24.29 -0.10
CA GLU A 96 2.83 24.81 0.49
C GLU A 96 2.91 24.95 2.02
N ARG A 97 3.56 23.98 2.69
CA ARG A 97 3.78 24.05 4.14
C ARG A 97 4.74 25.18 4.49
N GLN A 98 5.85 25.30 3.77
CA GLN A 98 6.82 26.37 3.98
C GLN A 98 6.22 27.76 3.73
N VAL A 99 5.40 27.91 2.68
CA VAL A 99 4.67 29.17 2.42
C VAL A 99 3.78 29.52 3.60
N ARG A 100 2.96 28.58 4.09
CA ARG A 100 2.12 28.80 5.29
C ARG A 100 2.94 29.21 6.51
N ASP A 101 4.05 28.53 6.76
CA ASP A 101 4.93 28.86 7.90
C ASP A 101 5.54 30.26 7.76
N ILE A 102 5.91 30.68 6.55
CA ILE A 102 6.44 32.03 6.28
C ILE A 102 5.33 33.07 6.43
N GLU A 103 4.14 32.82 5.88
CA GLU A 103 2.99 33.73 5.99
C GLU A 103 2.58 33.92 7.45
N MET A 104 2.57 32.84 8.24
CA MET A 104 2.35 32.91 9.68
C MET A 104 3.39 33.80 10.36
N ARG A 105 4.68 33.64 10.04
CA ARG A 105 5.72 34.52 10.58
C ARG A 105 5.48 35.96 10.18
N LEU A 106 5.31 36.25 8.89
CA LEU A 106 5.08 37.60 8.37
C LEU A 106 3.82 38.28 8.93
N SER A 107 2.83 37.50 9.36
CA SER A 107 1.63 38.01 10.02
C SER A 107 1.85 38.46 11.48
N ALA A 108 2.98 38.07 12.10
CA ALA A 108 3.32 38.49 13.44
C ALA A 108 3.64 40.00 13.49
N ARG A 109 3.00 40.72 14.42
CA ARG A 109 3.07 42.19 14.53
C ARG A 109 4.46 42.74 14.87
N THR A 110 5.36 41.90 15.36
CA THR A 110 6.69 42.28 15.88
C THR A 110 7.79 41.45 15.22
N ILE A 111 7.86 41.49 13.89
CA ILE A 111 9.00 40.97 13.14
C ILE A 111 10.06 42.06 12.95
N ALA A 112 11.33 41.70 13.18
CA ALA A 112 12.45 42.55 12.85
C ALA A 112 12.54 42.75 11.31
N PRO A 113 12.89 43.95 10.83
CA PRO A 113 12.90 44.25 9.39
C PRO A 113 13.82 43.30 8.59
N VAL A 114 14.93 42.88 9.18
CA VAL A 114 15.89 41.93 8.57
C VAL A 114 15.27 40.55 8.36
N ASP A 115 14.51 40.05 9.34
CA ASP A 115 13.83 38.75 9.23
C ASP A 115 12.69 38.81 8.22
N ARG A 116 12.01 39.96 8.13
CA ARG A 116 10.98 40.21 7.11
C ARG A 116 11.56 40.12 5.71
N GLU A 117 12.68 40.79 5.45
CA GLU A 117 13.35 40.74 4.15
C GLU A 117 13.80 39.32 3.80
N ARG A 118 14.35 38.59 4.77
CA ARG A 118 14.77 37.20 4.59
C ARG A 118 13.60 36.32 4.17
N ASP A 119 12.47 36.43 4.87
CA ASP A 119 11.27 35.64 4.59
C ASP A 119 10.65 36.00 3.22
N VAL A 120 10.66 37.27 2.83
CA VAL A 120 10.23 37.70 1.48
C VAL A 120 11.14 37.15 0.38
N ARG A 121 12.47 37.18 0.57
CA ARG A 121 13.42 36.58 -0.38
C ARG A 121 13.21 35.06 -0.50
N MET A 122 12.93 34.40 0.62
CA MET A 122 12.64 32.97 0.63
C MET A 122 11.35 32.64 -0.13
N LEU A 123 10.29 33.44 0.03
CA LEU A 123 9.06 33.30 -0.77
C LEU A 123 9.32 33.47 -2.27
N ALA A 124 10.11 34.47 -2.67
CA ALA A 124 10.46 34.69 -4.07
C ALA A 124 11.22 33.48 -4.67
N GLN A 125 12.14 32.89 -3.89
CA GLN A 125 12.87 31.70 -4.30
C GLN A 125 11.94 30.48 -4.42
N LEU A 126 11.04 30.27 -3.46
CA LEU A 126 10.04 29.19 -3.52
C LEU A 126 9.12 29.34 -4.74
N ALA A 127 8.63 30.55 -5.01
CA ALA A 127 7.80 30.83 -6.19
C ALA A 127 8.53 30.52 -7.51
N ARG A 128 9.84 30.82 -7.60
CA ARG A 128 10.67 30.47 -8.75
C ARG A 128 10.79 28.95 -8.91
N THR A 129 11.13 28.23 -7.85
CA THR A 129 11.27 26.76 -7.90
C THR A 129 9.96 26.05 -8.28
N LEU A 130 8.81 26.54 -7.81
CA LEU A 130 7.50 25.99 -8.19
C LEU A 130 7.18 26.24 -9.66
N ARG A 131 7.57 27.40 -10.21
CA ARG A 131 7.45 27.67 -11.65
C ARG A 131 8.32 26.71 -12.47
N ASP A 132 9.56 26.49 -12.05
CA ASP A 132 10.48 25.58 -12.74
C ASP A 132 9.99 24.12 -12.69
N LEU A 133 9.48 23.66 -11.54
CA LEU A 133 8.86 22.33 -11.40
C LEU A 133 7.63 22.17 -12.30
N ARG A 134 6.82 23.21 -12.44
CA ARG A 134 5.65 23.19 -13.33
C ARG A 134 6.05 23.09 -14.81
N LEU A 135 7.14 23.76 -15.20
CA LEU A 135 7.67 23.67 -16.57
C LEU A 135 8.20 22.27 -16.88
N LEU A 136 8.89 21.64 -15.92
CA LEU A 136 9.37 20.26 -16.05
C LEU A 136 8.20 19.26 -16.19
N GLY A 137 7.18 19.38 -15.33
CA GLY A 137 5.99 18.53 -15.42
C GLY A 137 5.19 18.71 -16.71
N ALA A 138 5.16 19.92 -17.28
CA ALA A 138 4.50 20.18 -18.56
C ALA A 138 5.26 19.55 -19.75
N ALA A 139 6.60 19.57 -19.71
CA ALA A 139 7.43 18.93 -20.73
C ALA A 139 7.30 17.41 -20.70
N ASP A 140 7.26 16.80 -19.51
CA ASP A 140 7.05 15.36 -19.34
C ASP A 140 5.66 14.92 -19.80
N ALA A 141 4.61 15.71 -19.51
CA ALA A 141 3.26 15.44 -19.99
C ALA A 141 3.15 15.51 -21.53
N ALA A 142 3.82 16.49 -22.15
CA ALA A 142 3.88 16.60 -23.60
C ALA A 142 4.65 15.43 -24.25
N GLY A 143 5.75 14.98 -23.63
CA GLY A 143 6.51 13.81 -24.06
C GLY A 143 5.73 12.50 -23.93
N ALA A 144 5.01 12.31 -22.81
CA ALA A 144 4.14 11.16 -22.60
C ALA A 144 2.96 11.13 -23.59
N ALA A 145 2.34 12.28 -23.87
CA ALA A 145 1.27 12.39 -24.87
C ALA A 145 1.75 12.02 -26.28
N ARG A 146 2.97 12.42 -26.67
CA ARG A 146 3.58 12.01 -27.95
C ARG A 146 3.87 10.51 -27.97
N LYS A 147 4.41 9.96 -26.89
CA LYS A 147 4.73 8.53 -26.80
C LYS A 147 3.48 7.63 -26.83
N ALA A 148 2.36 8.10 -26.29
CA ALA A 148 1.07 7.43 -26.37
C ALA A 148 0.43 7.50 -27.78
N GLN A 149 0.84 8.45 -28.62
CA GLN A 149 0.42 8.53 -30.02
C GLN A 149 1.26 7.61 -30.93
N ASP A 150 2.54 7.39 -30.59
CA ASP A 150 3.46 6.49 -31.32
C ASP A 150 3.35 5.01 -30.91
N GLU A 151 2.57 4.68 -29.87
CA GLU A 151 2.29 3.29 -29.53
C GLU A 151 1.39 2.67 -30.62
N PRO A 152 1.82 1.62 -31.33
CA PRO A 152 1.03 1.03 -32.39
C PRO A 152 -0.27 0.51 -31.77
N LYS A 153 -1.40 1.13 -32.14
CA LYS A 153 -2.72 0.66 -31.76
C LYS A 153 -2.80 -0.82 -32.16
N ARG A 154 -2.82 -1.72 -31.17
CA ARG A 154 -3.02 -3.16 -31.40
C ARG A 154 -4.20 -3.28 -32.35
N ASP A 155 -3.96 -3.89 -33.51
CA ASP A 155 -4.94 -3.89 -34.59
C ASP A 155 -6.23 -4.54 -34.08
N ILE A 156 -7.25 -3.71 -33.92
CA ILE A 156 -8.53 -4.12 -33.34
C ILE A 156 -9.16 -5.21 -34.22
N ALA A 157 -8.84 -5.23 -35.52
CA ALA A 157 -9.23 -6.28 -36.45
C ALA A 157 -8.61 -7.63 -36.08
N GLU A 158 -7.32 -7.66 -35.72
CA GLU A 158 -6.62 -8.89 -35.32
C GLU A 158 -7.16 -9.43 -33.99
N LEU A 159 -7.47 -8.53 -33.06
CA LEU A 159 -8.10 -8.86 -31.78
C LEU A 159 -9.51 -9.44 -31.97
N ARG A 160 -10.32 -8.85 -32.87
CA ARG A 160 -11.64 -9.37 -33.25
C ARG A 160 -11.54 -10.74 -33.92
N ALA A 161 -10.61 -10.92 -34.84
CA ALA A 161 -10.37 -12.21 -35.51
C ALA A 161 -9.87 -13.29 -34.53
N SER A 162 -9.05 -12.92 -33.55
CA SER A 162 -8.64 -13.85 -32.48
C SER A 162 -9.80 -14.25 -31.58
N VAL A 163 -10.73 -13.34 -31.28
CA VAL A 163 -11.90 -13.64 -30.44
C VAL A 163 -12.88 -14.53 -31.19
N ALA A 164 -13.15 -14.25 -32.48
CA ALA A 164 -13.99 -15.08 -33.33
C ALA A 164 -13.50 -16.54 -33.38
N ARG A 165 -12.20 -16.74 -33.65
CA ARG A 165 -11.57 -18.08 -33.66
C ARG A 165 -11.71 -18.81 -32.32
N LYS A 166 -11.59 -18.10 -31.19
CA LYS A 166 -11.77 -18.70 -29.87
C LYS A 166 -13.22 -19.09 -29.59
N LEU A 167 -14.18 -18.28 -30.02
CA LEU A 167 -15.61 -18.58 -29.86
C LEU A 167 -16.01 -19.79 -30.70
N GLU A 168 -15.56 -19.89 -31.94
CA GLU A 168 -15.80 -21.05 -32.81
C GLU A 168 -15.24 -22.34 -32.20
N ALA A 169 -14.03 -22.29 -31.64
CA ALA A 169 -13.43 -23.44 -30.97
C ALA A 169 -14.24 -23.90 -29.73
N ILE A 170 -14.81 -22.97 -28.97
CA ILE A 170 -15.65 -23.28 -27.80
C ILE A 170 -16.98 -23.90 -28.22
N ILE A 171 -17.59 -23.41 -29.30
CA ILE A 171 -18.83 -23.96 -29.86
C ILE A 171 -18.59 -25.39 -30.35
N ALA A 172 -17.54 -25.63 -31.12
CA ALA A 172 -17.19 -26.96 -31.62
C ALA A 172 -16.89 -27.95 -30.47
N GLN A 173 -16.25 -27.51 -29.38
CA GLN A 173 -16.02 -28.35 -28.20
C GLN A 173 -17.31 -28.70 -27.45
N ARG A 174 -18.34 -27.83 -27.51
CA ARG A 174 -19.63 -28.07 -26.88
C ARG A 174 -20.45 -29.09 -27.67
N ASP A 175 -20.46 -28.98 -29.00
CA ASP A 175 -21.20 -29.89 -29.87
C ASP A 175 -20.64 -31.32 -29.79
N ASN A 176 -19.31 -31.46 -29.69
CA ASN A 176 -18.64 -32.76 -29.50
C ASN A 176 -18.83 -33.39 -28.11
N ARG A 177 -19.41 -32.67 -27.13
CA ARG A 177 -19.71 -33.20 -25.78
C ARG A 177 -21.16 -33.65 -25.62
N GLN A 178 -22.01 -33.42 -26.61
CA GLN A 178 -23.44 -33.76 -26.58
C GLN A 178 -23.80 -34.96 -27.46
N THR A 179 -22.84 -35.48 -28.22
CA THR A 179 -22.87 -36.79 -28.90
C THR A 179 -22.26 -37.88 -28.03
#